data_AF-A0A2U2N6Y4-F1
#
_entry.id   AF-A0A2U2N6Y4-F1
#
_cell.length_a   1.000
_cell.length_b   1.000
_cell.length_c   1.000
_cell.angle_alpha   90.00
_cell.angle_beta   90.00
_cell.angle_gamma   90.00
#
_symmetry.space_group_name_H-M   'P 1'
#
loop_
_entity.id
_entity.type
_entity.pdbx_description
1 polymer ?
#
loop_
_entity_poly.entity_id
_entity_poly.type
_entity_poly.pdbx_seq_one_letter_code
_entity_poly.pdbx_strand_id
1 'polypeptide(L)'
;MSARNVLGTALEPCCHDPLTGFYRDGYCRVGPDDLGVHAICAEVTAEFLAFSAGRGNDLATPRPEFGFAGLAPGDRWCLCAARWQEALEGGCAPRVRLLATHEAALEVVALADLKRHALDLS
;
A
#
# COMPACT_ATOMS: atom_id res chain seq x y z
N MET A 1 -13.94 -12.08 -12.40
CA MET A 1 -14.54 -10.97 -11.63
C MET A 1 -13.50 -9.88 -11.50
N SER A 2 -13.89 -8.62 -11.63
CA SER A 2 -12.99 -7.48 -11.38
C SER A 2 -12.65 -7.40 -9.89
N ALA A 3 -11.42 -7.02 -9.56
CA ALA A 3 -10.99 -6.81 -8.18
C ALA A 3 -11.83 -5.72 -7.49
N ARG A 4 -12.08 -5.87 -6.19
CA ARG A 4 -12.87 -4.92 -5.38
C ARG A 4 -12.01 -4.22 -4.35
N ASN A 5 -12.40 -3.00 -4.00
CA ASN A 5 -11.78 -2.25 -2.91
C ASN A 5 -12.45 -2.57 -1.56
N VAL A 6 -11.87 -2.04 -0.47
CA VAL A 6 -12.36 -2.23 0.91
C VAL A 6 -13.75 -1.63 1.20
N LEU A 7 -14.31 -0.86 0.27
CA LEU A 7 -15.67 -0.32 0.33
C LEU A 7 -16.68 -1.17 -0.46
N GLY A 8 -16.22 -2.27 -1.08
CA GLY A 8 -17.05 -3.19 -1.86
C GLY A 8 -17.34 -2.75 -3.29
N THR A 9 -16.75 -1.65 -3.77
CA THR A 9 -16.87 -1.18 -5.16
C THR A 9 -15.68 -1.64 -6.00
N ALA A 10 -15.67 -1.31 -7.30
CA ALA A 10 -14.57 -1.67 -8.19
C ALA A 10 -13.24 -1.05 -7.73
N LEU A 11 -12.14 -1.82 -7.81
CA LEU A 11 -10.81 -1.34 -7.47
C LEU A 11 -10.32 -0.29 -8.47
N GLU A 12 -9.94 0.88 -7.97
CA GLU A 12 -9.31 1.93 -8.76
C GLU A 12 -7.78 1.75 -8.85
N PRO A 13 -7.11 2.36 -9.85
CA PRO A 13 -5.66 2.39 -9.89
C PRO A 13 -5.08 3.13 -8.67
N CYS A 14 -3.96 2.62 -8.16
CA CYS A 14 -3.21 3.27 -7.09
C CYS A 14 -2.24 4.31 -7.65
N CYS A 15 -1.34 3.89 -8.54
CA CYS A 15 -0.35 4.76 -9.18
C CYS A 15 0.20 4.13 -10.47
N HIS A 16 0.58 4.95 -11.45
CA HIS A 16 1.30 4.48 -12.65
C HIS A 16 2.70 5.09 -12.79
N ASP A 17 3.02 6.12 -12.00
CA ASP A 17 4.34 6.76 -11.97
C ASP A 17 4.61 7.28 -10.54
N PRO A 18 5.37 6.54 -9.71
CA PRO A 18 6.03 5.27 -10.03
C PRO A 18 5.04 4.11 -10.23
N LEU A 19 5.36 3.18 -11.14
CA LEU A 19 4.53 2.01 -11.43
C LEU A 19 4.51 1.04 -10.25
N THR A 20 3.35 0.91 -9.61
CA THR A 20 3.15 0.11 -8.39
C THR A 20 2.41 -1.21 -8.65
N GLY A 21 2.07 -1.91 -7.57
CA GLY A 21 1.35 -3.18 -7.56
C GLY A 21 2.31 -4.35 -7.68
N PHE A 22 1.98 -5.48 -7.03
CA PHE A 22 2.76 -6.72 -7.12
C PHE A 22 2.96 -7.14 -8.58
N TYR A 23 1.90 -7.05 -9.38
CA TYR A 23 1.91 -7.39 -10.81
C TYR A 23 2.40 -6.26 -11.73
N ARG A 24 2.85 -5.12 -11.16
CA ARG A 24 3.33 -3.94 -11.92
C ARG A 24 2.35 -3.44 -12.98
N ASP A 25 1.07 -3.36 -12.62
CA ASP A 25 -0.01 -2.83 -13.48
C ASP A 25 -0.65 -1.56 -12.91
N GLY A 26 -0.15 -1.06 -11.78
CA GLY A 26 -0.62 0.14 -11.09
C GLY A 26 -1.78 -0.08 -10.12
N TYR A 27 -2.25 -1.32 -9.95
CA TYR A 27 -3.33 -1.67 -9.03
C TYR A 27 -2.80 -2.46 -7.83
N CYS A 28 -3.37 -2.22 -6.65
CA CYS A 28 -3.08 -3.03 -5.46
C CYS A 28 -3.90 -4.33 -5.43
N ARG A 29 -4.09 -4.97 -6.59
CA ARG A 29 -4.83 -6.23 -6.67
C ARG A 29 -3.98 -7.37 -6.13
N VAL A 30 -4.63 -8.28 -5.42
CA VAL A 30 -3.98 -9.46 -4.84
C VAL A 30 -4.38 -10.69 -5.66
N GLY A 31 -3.41 -11.54 -5.95
CA GLY A 31 -3.62 -12.85 -6.57
C GLY A 31 -2.80 -13.93 -5.86
N PRO A 32 -2.86 -15.19 -6.32
CA PRO A 32 -2.31 -16.33 -5.59
C PRO A 32 -0.79 -16.29 -5.38
N ASP A 33 -0.07 -15.55 -6.23
CA ASP A 33 1.40 -15.41 -6.15
C ASP A 33 1.84 -14.33 -5.16
N ASP A 34 0.93 -13.44 -4.76
CA ASP A 34 1.22 -12.32 -3.87
C ASP A 34 1.04 -12.72 -2.40
N LEU A 35 2.00 -13.49 -1.89
CA LEU A 35 2.03 -13.92 -0.48
C LEU A 35 2.19 -12.76 0.51
N GLY A 36 2.69 -11.61 0.04
CA GLY A 36 2.85 -10.40 0.85
C GLY A 36 1.57 -9.60 1.01
N VAL A 37 0.55 -9.88 0.19
CA VAL A 37 -0.75 -9.20 0.17
C VAL A 37 -0.54 -7.69 0.01
N HIS A 38 0.00 -7.27 -1.14
CA HIS A 38 0.24 -5.86 -1.51
C HIS A 38 -1.07 -5.15 -1.84
N ALA A 39 -1.99 -5.12 -0.86
CA ALA A 39 -3.37 -4.71 -1.01
C ALA A 39 -3.62 -3.23 -0.69
N ILE A 40 -2.71 -2.57 0.05
CA ILE A 40 -2.95 -1.23 0.60
C ILE A 40 -2.30 -0.16 -0.28
N CYS A 41 -3.12 0.67 -0.93
CA CYS A 41 -2.62 1.85 -1.63
C CYS A 41 -2.37 2.99 -0.64
N ALA A 42 -1.10 3.22 -0.31
CA ALA A 42 -0.71 4.26 0.63
C ALA A 42 0.09 5.37 -0.05
N GLU A 43 -0.09 6.60 0.42
CA GLU A 43 0.80 7.73 0.11
C GLU A 43 1.89 7.77 1.18
N VAL A 44 3.11 7.36 0.80
CA VAL A 44 4.18 7.13 1.77
C VAL A 44 4.70 8.45 2.33
N THR A 45 5.14 8.44 3.59
CA THR A 45 5.70 9.61 4.29
C THR A 45 7.16 9.36 4.64
N ALA A 46 7.92 10.42 4.92
CA ALA A 46 9.32 10.28 5.37
C ALA A 46 9.42 9.44 6.66
N GLU A 47 8.47 9.64 7.58
CA GLU A 47 8.39 8.90 8.85
C GLU A 47 8.12 7.41 8.62
N PHE A 48 7.15 7.07 7.75
CA PHE A 48 6.88 5.70 7.37
C PHE A 48 8.09 5.04 6.71
N LEU A 49 8.75 5.72 5.76
CA LEU A 49 9.91 5.16 5.05
C LEU A 49 11.06 4.85 6.01
N ALA A 50 11.36 5.77 6.95
CA ALA A 50 12.37 5.55 7.97
C ALA A 50 12.00 4.40 8.91
N PHE A 51 10.74 4.33 9.37
CA PHE A 51 10.27 3.22 10.19
C PHE A 51 10.37 1.88 9.45
N SER A 52 9.89 1.82 8.21
CA SER A 52 9.86 0.60 7.39
C SER A 52 11.28 0.08 7.15
N ALA A 53 12.22 0.95 6.82
CA ALA A 53 13.64 0.60 6.69
C ALA A 53 14.21 0.04 8.00
N GLY A 54 13.88 0.66 9.14
CA GLY A 54 14.25 0.16 10.48
C GLY A 54 13.66 -1.22 10.83
N ARG A 55 12.59 -1.63 10.15
CA ARG A 55 11.97 -2.97 10.24
C ARG A 55 12.41 -3.95 9.16
N GLY A 56 13.48 -3.61 8.42
CA GLY A 56 14.05 -4.43 7.36
C GLY A 56 13.28 -4.40 6.05
N ASN A 57 12.40 -3.40 5.85
CA ASN A 57 11.66 -3.16 4.62
C ASN A 57 12.06 -1.80 4.02
N ASP A 58 13.26 -1.73 3.45
CA ASP A 58 13.76 -0.52 2.81
C ASP A 58 13.06 -0.29 1.47
N LEU A 59 12.19 0.72 1.44
CA LEU A 59 11.48 1.18 0.25
C LEU A 59 12.04 2.48 -0.32
N ALA A 60 13.08 3.06 0.28
CA ALA A 60 13.68 4.32 -0.20
C ALA A 60 14.86 4.06 -1.13
N THR A 61 15.66 3.02 -0.86
CA THR A 61 16.83 2.70 -1.69
C THR A 61 16.40 2.10 -3.04
N PRO A 62 16.87 2.66 -4.17
CA PRO A 62 16.62 2.08 -5.50
C PRO A 62 17.18 0.65 -5.61
N ARG A 63 16.43 -0.24 -6.25
CA ARG A 63 16.81 -1.62 -6.59
C ARG A 63 16.61 -1.85 -8.09
N PRO A 64 17.52 -1.36 -8.95
CA PRO A 64 17.39 -1.46 -10.40
C PRO A 64 17.25 -2.91 -10.90
N GLU A 65 17.83 -3.87 -10.19
CA GLU A 65 17.71 -5.31 -10.49
C GLU A 65 16.27 -5.83 -10.43
N PHE A 66 15.38 -5.11 -9.73
CA PHE A 66 13.94 -5.40 -9.62
C PHE A 66 13.07 -4.34 -10.32
N GLY A 67 13.68 -3.42 -11.08
CA GLY A 67 12.96 -2.29 -11.69
C GLY A 67 12.31 -1.36 -10.67
N PHE A 68 12.87 -1.26 -9.46
CA PHE A 68 12.34 -0.42 -8.38
C PHE A 68 13.23 0.82 -8.20
N ALA A 69 12.66 2.00 -8.39
CA ALA A 69 13.39 3.26 -8.34
C ALA A 69 13.65 3.78 -6.91
N GLY A 70 13.08 3.12 -5.89
CA GLY A 70 12.96 3.70 -4.56
C GLY A 70 11.78 4.68 -4.50
N LEU A 71 11.27 4.90 -3.30
CA LEU A 71 10.14 5.80 -3.04
C LEU A 71 10.59 7.05 -2.31
N ALA A 72 9.93 8.16 -2.64
CA ALA A 72 10.01 9.43 -1.93
C ALA A 72 8.68 9.73 -1.20
N PRO A 73 8.70 10.59 -0.18
CA PRO A 73 7.47 11.06 0.46
C PRO A 73 6.49 11.68 -0.56
N GLY A 74 5.23 11.29 -0.49
CA GLY A 74 4.19 11.67 -1.47
C GLY A 74 3.96 10.65 -2.58
N ASP A 75 4.88 9.69 -2.79
CA ASP A 75 4.65 8.60 -3.74
C ASP A 75 3.51 7.69 -3.26
N ARG A 76 2.73 7.18 -4.22
CA ARG A 76 1.70 6.18 -3.95
C ARG A 76 2.21 4.80 -4.27
N TRP A 77 2.11 3.89 -3.30
CA TRP A 77 2.61 2.54 -3.43
C TRP A 77 1.67 1.51 -2.81
N CYS A 78 1.69 0.31 -3.37
CA CYS A 78 0.93 -0.83 -2.86
C CYS A 78 1.78 -1.53 -1.81
N LEU A 79 1.43 -1.33 -0.55
CA LEU A 79 2.12 -1.92 0.59
C LEU A 79 1.53 -3.27 0.95
N CYS A 80 2.38 -4.18 1.41
CA CYS A 80 1.94 -5.39 2.12
C CYS A 80 1.03 -5.00 3.29
N ALA A 81 -0.12 -5.65 3.42
CA ALA A 81 -1.10 -5.31 4.47
C ALA A 81 -0.48 -5.41 5.87
N ALA A 82 0.33 -6.43 6.12
CA ALA A 82 1.04 -6.60 7.39
C ALA A 82 2.07 -5.49 7.69
N ARG A 83 2.73 -4.93 6.65
CA ARG A 83 3.69 -3.84 6.84
C ARG A 83 3.01 -2.51 7.15
N TRP A 84 1.83 -2.27 6.59
CA TRP A 84 1.03 -1.12 6.99
C TRP A 84 0.48 -1.27 8.42
N GLN A 85 0.03 -2.47 8.81
CA GLN A 85 -0.39 -2.76 10.19
C GLN A 85 0.75 -2.54 11.21
N GLU A 86 1.95 -3.01 10.89
CA GLU A 86 3.15 -2.78 11.71
C GLU A 86 3.43 -1.28 11.89
N ALA A 87 3.27 -0.49 10.82
CA ALA A 87 3.42 0.97 10.89
C ALA A 87 2.30 1.64 11.71
N LEU A 88 1.07 1.14 11.64
CA LEU A 88 -0.04 1.63 12.48
C LEU A 88 0.26 1.45 13.96
N GLU A 89 0.71 0.26 14.35
CA GLU A 89 1.11 -0.06 15.74
C GLU A 89 2.33 0.76 16.16
N GLY A 90 3.22 1.06 15.22
CA GLY A 90 4.36 1.97 15.39
C GLY A 90 4.02 3.46 15.39
N GLY A 91 2.75 3.84 15.22
CA GLY A 91 2.32 5.24 15.22
C GLY A 91 2.70 6.05 13.97
N CYS A 92 3.14 5.38 12.90
CA CYS A 92 3.69 5.98 11.68
C CYS A 92 3.00 5.47 10.40
N ALA A 93 1.76 4.98 10.51
CA ALA A 93 0.99 4.52 9.36
C ALA A 93 0.80 5.67 8.34
N PRO A 94 1.16 5.46 7.06
CA PRO A 94 0.90 6.42 6.01
C PRO A 94 -0.60 6.47 5.69
N ARG A 95 -1.07 7.61 5.14
CA ARG A 95 -2.45 7.76 4.71
C ARG A 95 -2.77 6.83 3.53
N VAL A 96 -4.04 6.41 3.43
CA VAL A 96 -4.48 5.34 2.53
C VAL A 96 -5.54 5.84 1.56
N ARG A 97 -5.45 5.44 0.28
CA ARG A 97 -6.52 5.66 -0.71
C ARG A 97 -7.45 4.45 -0.72
N LEU A 98 -8.62 4.59 -0.10
CA LEU A 98 -9.55 3.46 0.11
C LEU A 98 -10.08 2.90 -1.20
N LEU A 99 -10.38 3.75 -2.19
CA LEU A 99 -10.90 3.32 -3.50
C LEU A 99 -9.89 2.46 -4.28
N ALA A 100 -8.59 2.60 -3.98
CA ALA A 100 -7.49 1.84 -4.58
C ALA A 100 -6.89 0.77 -3.66
N THR A 101 -7.51 0.52 -2.49
CA THR A 101 -7.06 -0.49 -1.53
C THR A 101 -7.95 -1.72 -1.64
N HIS A 102 -7.35 -2.88 -1.94
CA HIS A 102 -8.06 -4.13 -2.21
C HIS A 102 -8.72 -4.72 -0.96
N GLU A 103 -9.88 -5.38 -1.13
CA GLU A 103 -10.66 -5.94 -0.02
C GLU A 103 -9.90 -6.96 0.84
N ALA A 104 -8.92 -7.67 0.25
CA ALA A 104 -8.04 -8.59 0.98
C ALA A 104 -7.23 -7.92 2.10
N ALA A 105 -7.05 -6.59 2.07
CA ALA A 105 -6.45 -5.87 3.20
C ALA A 105 -7.23 -6.07 4.51
N LEU A 106 -8.54 -6.32 4.43
CA LEU A 106 -9.43 -6.50 5.58
C LEU A 106 -9.22 -7.82 6.33
N GLU A 107 -8.46 -8.75 5.75
CA GLU A 107 -8.02 -9.98 6.43
C GLU A 107 -6.93 -9.68 7.48
N VAL A 108 -6.25 -8.54 7.37
CA VAL A 108 -5.11 -8.16 8.22
C VAL A 108 -5.38 -6.87 8.99
N VAL A 109 -6.08 -5.91 8.38
CA VAL A 109 -6.27 -4.55 8.91
C VAL A 109 -7.75 -4.24 9.08
N ALA A 110 -8.14 -3.65 10.21
CA ALA A 110 -9.51 -3.24 10.43
C ALA A 110 -9.92 -2.08 9.50
N LEU A 111 -11.11 -2.17 8.90
CA LEU A 111 -11.66 -1.10 8.04
C LEU A 111 -11.71 0.26 8.75
N ALA A 112 -11.99 0.27 10.06
CA ALA A 112 -12.02 1.49 10.85
C ALA A 112 -10.66 2.20 10.86
N ASP A 113 -9.55 1.46 10.92
CA ASP A 113 -8.21 2.02 10.97
C ASP A 113 -7.81 2.59 9.61
N LEU A 114 -8.16 1.88 8.53
CA LEU A 114 -8.01 2.40 7.16
C LEU A 114 -8.81 3.70 6.96
N LYS A 115 -10.06 3.75 7.44
CA LYS A 115 -10.90 4.96 7.35
C LYS A 115 -10.34 6.14 8.13
N ARG A 116 -9.76 5.92 9.32
CA ARG A 116 -9.11 6.98 10.10
C ARG A 116 -7.89 7.59 9.39
N HIS A 117 -7.28 6.84 8.48
CA HIS A 117 -6.11 7.28 7.70
C HIS A 117 -6.46 7.61 6.24
N ALA A 118 -7.74 7.71 5.88
CA ALA A 118 -8.16 7.86 4.49
C ALA A 118 -7.65 9.18 3.85
N LEU A 119 -7.28 9.11 2.58
CA LEU A 119 -6.99 10.25 1.69
C LEU A 119 -8.24 10.73 0.95
N ASP A 120 -9.15 9.81 0.68
CA ASP A 120 -10.28 9.94 -0.25
C ASP A 120 -11.65 9.82 0.45
N LEU A 121 -11.68 9.93 1.78
CA LEU A 121 -12.88 10.26 2.55
C LEU A 121 -12.76 11.68 3.08
N SER A 122 -13.73 12.52 2.70
CA SER A 122 -13.93 13.89 3.17
C SER A 122 -14.92 13.95 4.32
#